data_AF-A0A2S2QGN0-F1
#
_entry.id   AF-A0A2S2QGN0-F1
#
_cell.length_a   1.000
_cell.length_b   1.000
_cell.length_c   1.000
_cell.angle_alpha   90.00
_cell.angle_beta   90.00
_cell.angle_gamma   90.00
#
_symmetry.space_group_name_H-M   'P 1'
#
loop_
_entity.id
_entity.type
_entity.pdbx_description
1 polymer ?
#
loop_
_entity_poly.entity_id
_entity_poly.type
_entity_poly.pdbx_seq_one_letter_code
_entity_poly.pdbx_strand_id
1 'polypeptide(L)'
;TTLFRSVSEVNYFFSFQRKSYEKKFTMGDGEKLSRKMIFPYTFTAKVVQFPFKLHFKHHWMFPWLIGSAVLVAPVFYQLQKFANNEANIKMWADRRRKEEEHHRHKWD
;
A
#
# COMPACT_ATOMS: atom_id res chain seq x y z
N THR A 1 10.43 -34.24 -34.50
CA THR A 1 9.74 -35.56 -34.58
C THR A 1 9.91 -36.20 -33.23
N THR A 2 9.02 -36.05 -32.25
CA THR A 2 7.61 -36.50 -32.18
C THR A 2 6.86 -35.76 -31.05
N LEU A 3 5.52 -35.85 -31.05
CA LEU A 3 4.56 -35.48 -29.98
C LEU A 3 3.83 -34.13 -30.08
N PHE A 4 2.88 -34.05 -31.00
CA PHE A 4 1.46 -33.88 -30.63
C PHE A 4 0.67 -34.89 -31.47
N ARG A 5 0.29 -36.02 -30.86
CA ARG A 5 -0.20 -37.20 -31.59
C ARG A 5 -1.73 -37.34 -31.58
N SER A 6 -2.46 -36.45 -30.92
CA SER A 6 -3.93 -36.49 -30.88
C SER A 6 -4.54 -35.15 -30.49
N VAL A 7 -5.64 -34.77 -31.16
CA VAL A 7 -6.49 -33.60 -30.86
C VAL A 7 -7.01 -33.63 -29.40
N SER A 8 -7.11 -34.81 -28.79
CA SER A 8 -7.51 -34.95 -27.39
C SER A 8 -6.47 -34.38 -26.41
N GLU A 9 -5.17 -34.57 -26.64
CA GLU A 9 -4.12 -34.10 -25.73
C GLU A 9 -3.97 -32.58 -25.77
N VAL A 10 -4.18 -31.97 -26.94
CA VAL A 10 -4.25 -30.52 -27.12
C VAL A 10 -5.42 -29.95 -26.30
N ASN A 11 -6.59 -30.57 -26.37
CA ASN A 11 -7.76 -30.17 -25.57
C ASN A 11 -7.56 -30.37 -24.05
N TYR A 12 -6.85 -31.41 -23.63
CA TYR A 12 -6.48 -31.61 -22.22
C TYR A 12 -5.47 -30.57 -21.73
N PHE A 13 -4.47 -30.23 -22.53
CA PHE A 13 -3.51 -29.18 -22.20
C PHE A 13 -4.19 -27.81 -22.12
N PHE A 14 -5.06 -27.46 -23.08
CA PHE A 14 -5.83 -26.22 -23.04
C PHE A 14 -6.89 -26.18 -21.94
N SER A 15 -7.48 -27.32 -21.54
CA SER A 15 -8.40 -27.38 -20.39
C SER A 15 -7.67 -27.26 -19.05
N PHE A 16 -6.47 -27.83 -18.95
CA PHE A 16 -5.57 -27.69 -17.79
C PHE A 16 -5.09 -26.24 -17.63
N GLN A 17 -4.69 -25.58 -18.73
CA GLN A 17 -4.36 -24.15 -18.72
C GLN A 17 -5.58 -23.31 -18.27
N ARG A 18 -6.79 -23.57 -18.79
CA ARG A 18 -8.02 -22.88 -18.36
C ARG A 18 -8.29 -23.04 -16.86
N LYS A 19 -8.15 -24.25 -16.32
CA LYS A 19 -8.41 -24.55 -14.90
C LYS A 19 -7.43 -23.84 -13.96
N SER A 20 -6.20 -23.60 -14.41
CA SER A 20 -5.19 -22.84 -13.67
C SER A 20 -5.50 -21.33 -13.63
N TYR A 21 -6.04 -20.78 -14.72
CA TYR A 21 -6.45 -19.37 -14.79
C TYR A 21 -7.74 -19.05 -14.01
N GLU A 22 -8.74 -19.93 -13.99
CA GLU A 22 -9.96 -19.72 -13.19
C GLU A 22 -9.67 -19.66 -11.69
N LYS A 23 -8.68 -20.43 -11.22
CA LYS A 23 -8.32 -20.49 -9.79
C LYS A 23 -7.75 -19.18 -9.25
N LYS A 24 -7.19 -18.33 -10.12
CA LYS A 24 -6.61 -17.02 -9.75
C LYS A 24 -7.65 -15.91 -9.59
N PHE A 25 -8.90 -16.12 -10.01
CA PHE A 25 -9.96 -15.11 -10.05
C PHE A 25 -11.05 -15.36 -8.99
N THR A 26 -10.66 -15.85 -7.82
CA THR A 26 -11.55 -15.97 -6.65
C THR A 26 -11.12 -14.95 -5.61
N MET A 27 -11.98 -13.98 -5.29
CA MET A 27 -11.80 -13.15 -4.11
C MET A 27 -12.12 -13.93 -2.86
N GLY A 28 -11.52 -13.49 -1.75
CA GLY A 28 -11.45 -14.18 -0.46
C GLY A 28 -12.77 -14.60 0.19
N ASP A 29 -13.92 -14.30 -0.42
CA ASP A 29 -15.25 -14.67 0.07
C ASP A 29 -16.07 -15.44 -0.97
N GLY A 30 -15.45 -16.26 -1.84
CA GLY A 30 -16.16 -17.25 -2.68
C GLY A 30 -17.16 -16.71 -3.72
N GLU A 31 -17.48 -15.42 -3.70
CA GLU A 31 -18.34 -14.76 -4.67
C GLU A 31 -17.52 -14.49 -5.93
N LYS A 32 -17.83 -15.25 -6.97
CA LYS A 32 -17.37 -14.93 -8.32
C LYS A 32 -17.95 -13.57 -8.67
N LEU A 33 -17.11 -12.57 -8.93
CA LEU A 33 -17.56 -11.32 -9.54
C LEU A 33 -18.37 -11.71 -10.80
N SER A 34 -19.70 -11.56 -10.74
CA SER A 34 -20.59 -12.08 -11.79
C SER A 34 -20.28 -11.47 -13.16
N ARG A 35 -19.58 -10.32 -13.15
CA ARG A 35 -19.05 -9.65 -14.34
C ARG A 35 -17.55 -9.42 -14.23
N LYS A 36 -16.80 -10.02 -15.16
CA LYS A 36 -15.39 -9.65 -15.39
C LYS A 36 -15.33 -8.21 -15.89
N MET A 37 -14.58 -7.39 -15.18
CA MET A 37 -14.40 -5.97 -15.52
C MET A 37 -13.50 -5.81 -16.76
N ILE A 38 -13.92 -4.96 -17.71
CA ILE A 38 -13.28 -4.78 -19.02
C ILE A 38 -11.91 -4.09 -18.90
N PHE A 39 -11.75 -3.14 -17.97
CA PHE A 39 -10.53 -2.36 -17.81
C PHE A 39 -9.82 -2.62 -16.46
N PRO A 40 -9.04 -3.72 -16.35
CA PRO A 40 -8.41 -4.17 -15.10
C PRO A 40 -7.18 -3.35 -14.66
N TYR A 41 -6.96 -2.17 -15.23
CA TYR A 41 -5.80 -1.31 -14.91
C TYR A 41 -6.20 0.04 -14.31
N THR A 42 -7.51 0.31 -14.24
CA THR A 42 -8.01 1.50 -13.55
C THR A 42 -7.82 1.35 -12.05
N PHE A 43 -7.68 2.47 -11.35
CA PHE A 43 -7.49 2.46 -9.89
C PHE A 43 -8.66 1.79 -9.17
N THR A 44 -9.89 2.09 -9.62
CA THR A 44 -11.12 1.44 -9.14
C THR A 44 -11.10 -0.07 -9.39
N ALA A 45 -10.59 -0.49 -10.54
CA ALA A 45 -10.49 -1.91 -10.86
C ALA A 45 -9.58 -2.67 -9.90
N LYS A 46 -8.45 -2.09 -9.51
CA LYS A 46 -7.52 -2.68 -8.55
C LYS A 46 -8.15 -2.81 -7.17
N VAL A 47 -8.88 -1.81 -6.70
CA VAL A 47 -9.55 -1.86 -5.39
C VAL A 47 -10.59 -2.98 -5.33
N VAL A 48 -11.38 -3.15 -6.40
CA VAL A 48 -12.34 -4.24 -6.49
C VAL A 48 -11.63 -5.59 -6.60
N GLN A 49 -10.51 -5.65 -7.34
CA GLN A 49 -9.72 -6.86 -7.60
C GLN A 49 -8.92 -7.38 -6.41
N PHE A 50 -8.47 -6.48 -5.54
CA PHE A 50 -7.64 -6.80 -4.40
C PHE A 50 -8.45 -6.62 -3.12
N PRO A 51 -9.04 -7.69 -2.57
CA PRO A 51 -9.76 -7.59 -1.31
C PRO A 51 -8.77 -7.21 -0.21
N PHE A 52 -8.75 -5.92 0.16
CA PHE A 52 -7.85 -5.39 1.18
C PHE A 52 -7.96 -6.15 2.50
N LYS A 53 -9.15 -6.65 2.84
CA LYS A 53 -9.40 -7.51 4.00
C LYS A 53 -8.50 -8.75 4.02
N LEU A 54 -8.21 -9.36 2.86
CA LEU A 54 -7.32 -10.52 2.75
C LEU A 54 -5.86 -10.12 3.05
N HIS A 55 -5.42 -8.98 2.53
CA HIS A 55 -4.08 -8.47 2.80
C HIS A 55 -3.90 -8.13 4.28
N PHE A 56 -4.88 -7.50 4.94
CA PHE A 56 -4.78 -7.21 6.37
C PHE A 56 -4.79 -8.47 7.26
N LYS A 57 -5.49 -9.53 6.86
CA LYS A 57 -5.57 -10.79 7.63
C LYS A 57 -4.39 -11.74 7.41
N HIS A 58 -3.88 -11.84 6.18
CA HIS A 58 -2.84 -12.81 5.83
C HIS A 58 -1.43 -12.22 5.77
N HIS A 59 -1.30 -10.91 5.64
CA HIS A 59 0.01 -10.29 5.56
C HIS A 59 0.51 -9.94 6.96
N TRP A 60 1.61 -10.57 7.36
CA TRP A 60 2.18 -10.44 8.70
C TRP A 60 2.56 -8.99 9.05
N MET A 61 2.96 -8.16 8.08
CA MET A 61 3.46 -6.80 8.33
C MET A 61 2.42 -5.82 8.89
N PHE A 62 1.17 -5.84 8.40
CA PHE A 62 0.16 -4.83 8.76
C PHE A 62 -0.23 -4.80 10.25
N PRO A 63 -0.47 -5.93 10.95
CA PRO A 63 -0.77 -5.89 12.38
C PRO A 63 0.39 -5.32 13.20
N TRP A 64 1.64 -5.62 12.84
CA TRP A 64 2.82 -5.06 13.51
C TRP A 64 3.02 -3.56 13.22
N LEU A 65 2.75 -3.12 11.99
CA LEU A 65 2.81 -1.71 11.62
C LEU A 65 1.77 -0.88 12.38
N ILE A 66 0.51 -1.34 12.40
CA ILE A 66 -0.57 -0.64 13.11
C ILE A 66 -0.34 -0.70 14.63
N GLY A 67 0.06 -1.87 15.15
CA GLY A 67 0.38 -2.03 16.58
C GLY A 67 1.51 -1.10 17.03
N SER A 68 2.62 -1.05 16.28
CA SER A 68 3.73 -0.15 16.60
C SER A 68 3.35 1.32 16.48
N ALA A 69 2.57 1.71 15.47
CA ALA A 69 2.07 3.07 15.31
C ALA A 69 1.22 3.52 16.51
N VAL A 70 0.33 2.66 17.01
CA VAL A 70 -0.51 2.98 18.18
C VAL A 70 0.33 3.05 19.46
N LEU A 71 1.30 2.14 19.64
CA LEU A 71 2.18 2.15 20.80
C LEU A 71 3.08 3.40 20.85
N VAL A 72 3.55 3.88 19.70
CA VAL A 72 4.44 5.04 19.63
C VAL A 72 3.68 6.38 19.58
N ALA A 73 2.40 6.39 19.20
CA ALA A 73 1.56 7.58 19.17
C ALA A 73 1.59 8.44 20.46
N PRO A 74 1.45 7.88 21.68
CA PRO A 74 1.52 8.70 22.90
C PRO A 74 2.91 9.31 23.12
N VAL A 75 3.99 8.61 22.73
CA VAL A 75 5.37 9.12 22.83
C VAL A 75 5.54 10.34 21.90
N PHE A 76 5.08 10.23 20.66
CA PHE A 76 5.11 11.34 19.71
C PHE A 76 4.23 12.52 20.13
N TYR A 77 3.08 12.25 20.74
CA TYR A 77 2.22 13.30 21.27
C TYR A 77 2.93 14.14 22.35
N GLN A 78 3.64 13.48 23.26
CA GLN A 78 4.42 14.17 24.29
C GLN A 78 5.58 14.95 23.69
N LEU A 79 6.32 14.37 22.73
CA LEU A 79 7.38 15.07 22.00
C LEU A 79 6.84 16.32 21.27
N GLN A 80 5.68 16.21 20.63
CA GLN A 80 5.03 17.32 19.93
C GLN A 80 4.63 18.43 20.91
N LYS A 81 4.13 18.08 22.10
CA LYS A 81 3.80 19.05 23.15
C LYS A 81 5.04 19.79 23.66
N PHE A 82 6.15 19.07 23.86
CA PHE A 82 7.42 19.71 24.26
C PHE A 82 8.01 20.59 23.16
N ALA A 83 7.93 20.15 21.89
CA ALA A 83 8.39 20.93 20.75
C ALA A 83 7.63 22.26 20.61
N ASN A 84 6.31 22.24 20.82
CA ASN A 84 5.40 23.40 20.70
C ASN A 84 5.26 24.23 21.99
N ASN A 85 6.15 24.06 22.97
CA ASN A 85 6.17 24.93 24.14
C ASN A 85 6.46 26.38 23.71
N GLU A 86 5.75 27.36 24.30
CA GLU A 86 5.87 28.79 23.96
C GLU A 86 7.31 29.31 24.04
N ALA A 87 8.07 28.81 25.02
CA ALA A 87 9.50 29.12 25.17
C ALA A 87 10.33 28.67 23.96
N ASN A 88 10.03 27.49 23.41
CA ASN A 88 10.73 26.97 22.24
C ASN A 88 10.33 27.75 20.98
N ILE A 89 9.04 28.04 20.81
CA ILE A 89 8.54 28.82 19.66
C ILE A 89 9.25 30.18 19.61
N LYS A 90 9.35 30.87 20.75
CA LYS A 90 10.06 32.16 20.85
C LYS A 90 11.54 32.02 20.51
N MET A 91 12.21 30.99 21.03
CA MET A 91 13.62 30.73 20.71
C MET A 91 13.85 30.45 19.22
N TRP A 92 12.96 29.71 18.57
CA TRP A 92 13.05 29.43 17.14
C TRP A 92 12.76 30.68 16.30
N ALA A 93 11.80 31.52 16.70
CA ALA A 93 11.54 32.80 16.05
C ALA A 93 12.76 33.74 16.11
N ASP A 94 13.42 33.83 17.27
CA ASP A 94 14.63 34.62 17.43
C ASP A 94 15.80 34.09 16.60
N ARG A 95 15.95 32.76 16.45
CA ARG A 95 16.97 32.17 15.55
C ARG A 95 16.67 32.49 14.09
N ARG A 96 15.41 32.36 13.66
CA ARG A 96 15.00 32.64 12.28
C ARG A 96 15.24 34.11 11.91
N ARG A 97 14.95 35.05 12.82
CA ARG A 97 15.27 36.46 12.64
C ARG A 97 16.78 36.70 12.43
N LYS A 98 17.62 36.06 13.23
CA LYS A 98 19.09 36.15 13.11
C LYS A 98 19.61 35.52 11.81
N GLU A 99 19.03 34.38 11.40
CA GLU A 99 19.35 33.73 10.12
C GLU A 99 18.97 34.64 8.95
N GLU A 100 17.78 35.23 8.97
CA GLU A 100 17.33 36.17 7.95
C GLU A 100 18.23 37.40 7.85
N GLU A 101 18.64 37.99 8.99
CA GLU A 101 19.63 39.07 9.04
C GLU A 101 20.96 38.65 8.40
N HIS A 102 21.50 37.50 8.79
CA HIS A 102 22.74 36.97 8.24
C HIS A 102 22.63 36.64 6.74
N HIS A 103 21.48 36.15 6.28
CA HIS A 103 21.22 35.90 4.87
C HIS A 103 21.11 37.19 4.05
N ARG A 104 20.54 38.27 4.59
CA ARG A 104 20.55 39.59 3.93
C ARG A 104 21.97 40.12 3.77
N HIS A 105 22.78 40.08 4.83
CA HIS A 105 24.15 40.58 4.82
C HIS A 105 25.16 39.72 4.03
N LYS A 106 24.81 38.48 3.65
CA LYS A 106 25.69 37.61 2.84
C LYS A 106 25.69 37.97 1.35
N TRP A 107 24.63 38.61 0.87
CA TRP A 107 24.43 38.93 -0.54
C TRP A 107 24.47 40.45 -0.84
N ASP A 108 24.76 41.26 0.18
CA ASP A 108 25.24 42.65 0.04
C ASP A 108 26.76 42.65 -0.18
#